data_AF-A0AA43G0P4-F1
#
_entry.id   AF-A0AA43G0P4-F1
#
_cell.length_a   1.000
_cell.length_b   1.000
_cell.length_c   1.000
_cell.angle_alpha   90.00
_cell.angle_beta   90.00
_cell.angle_gamma   90.00
#
_symmetry.space_group_name_H-M   'P 1'
#
loop_
_entity.id
_entity.type
_entity.pdbx_description
1 polymer ?
#
loop_
_entity_poly.entity_id
_entity_poly.type
_entity_poly.pdbx_seq_one_letter_code
_entity_poly.pdbx_strand_id
1 'polypeptide(L)'
;MTKIQLEIETLYTGNYASAAENIISGGTCLFCDTDTSRYTLAISASSTTYAIQAEPLSQQVNDECLDSNTDILELHHSGVSEPEACWK
;
A
#
# COMPACT_ATOMS: atom_id res chain seq x y z
N MET A 1 -2.71 -5.33 2.23
CA MET A 1 -2.01 -4.18 2.84
C MET A 1 -2.01 -4.17 4.36
N THR A 2 -3.00 -4.73 5.05
CA THR A 2 -3.05 -4.74 6.53
C THR A 2 -1.78 -5.28 7.19
N LYS A 3 -1.13 -6.31 6.62
CA LYS A 3 0.18 -6.80 7.13
C LYS A 3 1.29 -5.74 7.05
N ILE A 4 1.32 -4.95 5.98
CA ILE A 4 2.27 -3.83 5.81
C ILE A 4 1.99 -2.74 6.84
N GLN A 5 0.70 -2.45 7.10
CA GLN A 5 0.30 -1.48 8.11
C GLN A 5 0.77 -1.91 9.51
N LEU A 6 0.57 -3.17 9.89
CA LEU A 6 1.04 -3.68 11.18
C LEU A 6 2.57 -3.59 11.32
N GLU A 7 3.30 -3.88 10.24
CA GLU A 7 4.76 -3.81 10.25
C GLU A 7 5.28 -2.37 10.40
N ILE A 8 4.74 -1.42 9.63
CA ILE A 8 5.21 -0.03 9.69
C ILE A 8 4.92 0.60 11.06
N GLU A 9 3.80 0.25 11.70
CA GLU A 9 3.50 0.67 13.08
C GLU A 9 4.44 0.01 14.09
N THR A 10 4.82 -1.25 13.88
CA THR A 10 5.77 -1.97 14.75
C THR A 10 7.19 -1.39 14.65
N LEU A 11 7.59 -0.96 13.46
CA LEU A 11 8.90 -0.36 13.19
C LEU A 11 8.97 1.14 13.54
N TYR A 12 7.86 1.75 13.94
CA TYR A 12 7.81 3.18 14.24
C TYR A 12 8.71 3.54 15.43
N THR A 13 9.74 4.33 15.15
CA THR A 13 10.70 4.86 16.14
C THR A 13 10.76 6.39 16.11
N GLY A 14 9.59 7.03 15.92
CA GLY A 14 9.44 8.49 15.85
C GLY A 14 9.41 9.06 14.42
N ASN A 15 9.52 8.22 13.39
CA ASN A 15 9.46 8.63 11.98
C ASN A 15 9.00 7.46 11.08
N TYR A 16 7.89 7.62 10.34
CA TYR A 16 7.41 6.58 9.42
C TYR A 16 8.21 6.47 8.14
N ALA A 17 8.88 7.53 7.67
CA ALA A 17 9.74 7.48 6.50
C ALA A 17 10.87 6.45 6.69
N SER A 18 11.51 6.46 7.87
CA SER A 18 12.54 5.46 8.21
C SER A 18 11.96 4.06 8.42
N ALA A 19 10.75 3.94 8.97
CA ALA A 19 10.07 2.65 9.13
C ALA A 19 9.73 2.00 7.77
N ALA A 20 9.42 2.81 6.75
CA ALA A 20 9.03 2.34 5.42
C ALA A 20 10.20 1.78 4.58
N GLU A 21 11.45 2.21 4.83
CA GLU A 21 12.63 1.92 3.99
C GLU A 21 12.87 0.42 3.74
N ASN A 22 12.46 -0.45 4.67
CA ASN A 22 12.73 -1.89 4.61
C ASN A 22 11.48 -2.75 4.41
N ILE A 23 10.35 -2.15 4.00
CA ILE A 23 9.10 -2.89 3.79
C ILE A 23 8.91 -3.26 2.32
N ILE A 24 9.19 -2.32 1.41
CA ILE A 24 9.00 -2.50 -0.04
C ILE A 24 10.32 -2.29 -0.76
N SER A 25 10.65 -3.20 -1.67
CA SER A 25 11.78 -3.06 -2.59
C SER A 25 11.34 -3.35 -4.02
N GLY A 26 11.64 -2.44 -4.95
CA GLY A 26 11.31 -2.60 -6.36
C GLY A 26 9.83 -2.88 -6.63
N GLY A 27 8.92 -2.27 -5.86
CA GLY A 27 7.48 -2.47 -6.01
C GLY A 27 6.92 -3.71 -5.31
N THR A 28 7.75 -4.48 -4.59
CA THR A 28 7.33 -5.74 -3.95
C THR A 28 7.53 -5.69 -2.44
N CYS A 29 6.58 -6.25 -1.69
CA CYS A 29 6.69 -6.43 -0.24
C CYS A 29 7.78 -7.45 0.10
N LEU A 30 8.70 -7.11 1.01
CA LEU A 30 9.85 -7.97 1.34
C LEU A 30 9.52 -9.14 2.28
N PHE A 31 8.42 -9.05 3.04
CA PHE A 31 8.05 -10.04 4.05
C PHE A 31 6.64 -10.61 3.88
N CYS A 32 5.91 -10.17 2.84
CA CYS A 32 4.54 -10.59 2.59
C CYS A 32 4.31 -10.95 1.13
N ASP A 33 3.41 -11.91 0.90
CA ASP A 33 3.08 -12.33 -0.46
C ASP A 33 2.35 -11.21 -1.20
N THR A 34 2.82 -10.90 -2.40
CA THR A 34 2.19 -9.95 -3.32
C THR A 34 2.09 -10.62 -4.68
N ASP A 35 0.92 -10.57 -5.32
CA ASP A 35 0.79 -10.97 -6.72
C ASP A 35 1.37 -9.86 -7.61
N THR A 36 2.67 -9.97 -7.89
CA THR A 36 3.44 -8.99 -8.67
C THR A 36 3.01 -8.92 -10.14
N SER A 37 2.18 -9.86 -10.61
CA SER A 37 1.56 -9.77 -11.94
C SER A 37 0.35 -8.83 -11.97
N ARG A 38 -0.23 -8.54 -10.80
CA ARG A 38 -1.46 -7.74 -10.63
C ARG A 38 -1.24 -6.40 -9.96
N TYR A 39 -0.25 -6.26 -9.11
CA TYR A 39 -0.01 -5.00 -8.39
C TYR A 39 1.47 -4.70 -8.24
N THR A 40 1.81 -3.41 -8.31
CA THR A 40 3.04 -2.86 -7.75
C THR A 40 2.72 -2.08 -6.48
N LEU A 41 3.54 -2.25 -5.45
CA LEU A 41 3.34 -1.62 -4.14
C LEU A 41 4.27 -0.44 -3.93
N ALA A 42 3.80 0.58 -3.23
CA ALA A 42 4.62 1.68 -2.74
C ALA A 42 4.16 2.11 -1.33
N ILE A 43 5.05 2.81 -0.61
CA ILE A 43 4.70 3.52 0.61
C ILE A 43 5.15 4.96 0.45
N SER A 44 4.18 5.88 0.51
CA SER A 44 4.45 7.30 0.69
C SER A 44 4.43 7.59 2.18
N ALA A 45 5.55 8.01 2.77
CA ALA A 45 5.67 8.22 4.21
C ALA A 45 6.35 9.55 4.56
N SER A 46 5.90 10.13 5.68
CA SER A 46 6.49 11.30 6.33
C SER A 46 6.93 10.95 7.76
N SER A 47 7.26 11.94 8.59
CA SER A 47 7.54 11.68 10.00
C SER A 47 6.32 11.22 10.79
N THR A 48 5.10 11.63 10.39
CA THR A 48 3.87 11.44 11.18
C THR A 48 2.74 10.73 10.44
N THR A 49 2.88 10.52 9.13
CA THR A 49 1.84 9.90 8.30
C THR A 49 2.45 8.95 7.28
N TYR A 50 1.64 8.01 6.79
CA TYR A 50 1.93 7.25 5.58
C TYR A 50 0.66 6.84 4.84
N ALA A 51 0.84 6.48 3.58
CA ALA A 51 -0.12 5.78 2.73
C ALA A 51 0.58 4.59 2.07
N ILE A 52 0.02 3.40 2.23
CA ILE A 52 0.39 2.18 1.51
C ILE A 52 -0.42 2.17 0.23
N GLN A 53 0.23 2.02 -0.91
CA GLN A 53 -0.37 2.12 -2.24
C GLN A 53 -0.21 0.79 -2.99
N ALA A 54 -1.27 0.29 -3.63
CA ALA A 54 -1.18 -0.74 -4.66
C ALA A 54 -1.71 -0.19 -5.97
N GLU A 55 -0.81 -0.02 -6.92
CA GLU A 55 -1.14 0.36 -8.28
C GLU A 55 -1.42 -0.91 -9.10
N PRO A 56 -2.59 -1.01 -9.75
CA PRO A 56 -2.97 -2.19 -10.51
C PRO A 56 -2.14 -2.33 -11.79
N LEU A 57 -1.87 -3.58 -12.18
CA LEU A 57 -1.13 -3.94 -13.38
C LEU A 57 -1.95 -4.86 -14.28
N SER A 58 -1.63 -4.87 -15.58
CA SER A 58 -2.19 -5.81 -16.54
C SER A 58 -3.73 -5.82 -16.54
N GLN A 59 -4.38 -6.96 -16.28
CA GLN A 59 -5.85 -7.08 -16.24
C GLN A 59 -6.46 -6.42 -15.00
N GLN A 60 -5.67 -6.21 -13.94
CA GLN A 60 -6.15 -5.63 -12.69
C GLN A 60 -6.54 -4.16 -12.83
N VAL A 61 -6.09 -3.47 -13.89
CA VAL A 61 -6.50 -2.09 -14.21
C VAL A 61 -7.98 -1.99 -14.61
N ASN A 62 -8.62 -3.12 -14.89
CA ASN A 62 -10.04 -3.22 -15.25
C ASN A 62 -10.88 -3.79 -14.09
N ASP A 63 -10.37 -3.78 -12.86
CA ASP A 63 -11.15 -4.22 -11.71
C ASP A 63 -12.37 -3.30 -11.54
N GLU A 64 -13.57 -3.88 -11.53
CA GLU A 64 -14.83 -3.15 -11.43
C GLU A 64 -15.01 -2.40 -10.10
N CYS A 65 -14.16 -2.66 -9.11
CA CYS A 65 -14.15 -1.84 -7.91
C CYS A 65 -13.52 -0.45 -8.13
N LEU A 66 -12.62 -0.31 -9.13
CA LEU A 66 -11.97 0.95 -9.47
C LEU A 66 -12.84 1.76 -10.45
N ASP A 67 -12.95 3.07 -10.24
CA ASP A 67 -13.77 3.96 -11.08
C ASP A 67 -13.01 4.38 -12.36
N SER A 68 -11.68 4.34 -12.33
CA SER A 68 -10.77 4.69 -13.41
C SER A 68 -9.54 3.77 -13.47
N ASN A 69 -8.93 3.66 -14.65
CA ASN A 69 -7.67 2.92 -14.85
C ASN A 69 -6.45 3.61 -14.22
N THR A 70 -6.62 4.80 -13.67
CA THR A 70 -5.64 5.55 -12.88
C THR A 70 -5.80 5.36 -11.38
N ASP A 71 -6.89 4.72 -10.95
CA ASP A 71 -7.16 4.54 -9.53
C ASP A 71 -6.22 3.49 -8.96
N ILE A 72 -5.86 3.72 -7.70
CA ILE A 72 -5.01 2.83 -6.93
C ILE A 72 -5.72 2.50 -5.62
N LEU A 73 -5.36 1.37 -5.01
CA LEU A 73 -5.81 1.06 -3.67
C LEU A 73 -4.87 1.73 -2.68
N GLU A 74 -5.41 2.44 -1.70
CA GLU A 74 -4.65 3.09 -0.65
C GLU A 74 -5.12 2.64 0.74
N LEU A 75 -4.17 2.47 1.67
CA LEU A 75 -4.42 2.26 3.09
C LEU A 75 -3.55 3.23 3.90
N HIS A 76 -4.21 4.14 4.61
CA HIS A 76 -3.56 5.25 5.31
C HIS A 76 -3.22 4.85 6.75
N HIS A 77 -2.30 5.58 7.38
CA HIS A 77 -1.95 5.39 8.79
C HIS A 77 -3.15 5.48 9.77
N SER A 78 -4.21 6.19 9.39
CA SER A 78 -5.45 6.30 10.14
C SER A 78 -6.38 5.07 10.03
N GLY A 79 -6.04 4.10 9.18
CA GLY A 79 -6.92 2.98 8.83
C GLY A 79 -7.95 3.31 7.73
N VAL A 80 -7.99 4.55 7.25
CA VAL A 80 -8.81 4.93 6.09
C VAL A 80 -8.28 4.21 4.86
N SER A 81 -9.20 3.60 4.12
CA SER A 81 -8.90 2.86 2.90
C SER A 81 -9.62 3.50 1.72
N GLU A 82 -8.92 3.71 0.62
CA GLU A 82 -9.46 4.38 -0.58
C GLU A 82 -9.24 3.51 -1.84
N PRO A 83 -10.20 3.47 -2.78
CA PRO A 83 -11.60 3.88 -2.63
C PRO A 83 -12.33 2.96 -1.65
N GLU A 84 -13.10 3.50 -0.69
CA GLU A 84 -13.73 2.72 0.39
C GLU A 84 -14.55 1.52 -0.12
N ALA A 85 -15.25 1.68 -1.27
CA ALA A 85 -16.07 0.64 -1.87
C ALA A 85 -15.31 -0.64 -2.27
N CYS A 86 -14.00 -0.54 -2.49
CA CYS A 86 -13.13 -1.65 -2.88
C CYS A 86 -12.73 -2.54 -1.71
N TRP A 87 -12.87 -2.06 -0.48
CA TRP A 87 -12.36 -2.71 0.72
C TRP A 87 -13.49 -3.40 1.48
N LYS A 88 -13.44 -4.73 1.58
CA LYS A 88 -14.47 -5.59 2.21
C LYS A 88 -13.90 -6.51 3.27
#